data_AF-A0A562Q740-F1
#
_entry.id   AF-A0A562Q740-F1
#
_cell.length_a   1.000
_cell.length_b   1.000
_cell.length_c   1.000
_cell.angle_alpha   90.00
_cell.angle_beta   90.00
_cell.angle_gamma   90.00
#
_symmetry.space_group_name_H-M   'P 1'
#
loop_
_entity.id
_entity.type
_entity.pdbx_description
1 polymer ?
#
loop_
_entity_poly.entity_id
_entity_poly.type
_entity_poly.pdbx_seq_one_letter_code
_entity_poly.pdbx_strand_id
1 'polypeptide(L)'
;MHHSTPGQVFLLEPGDIHDGHAPTPGGFTYSMLYLDPNWIERELRALFENAPACCQPGFSKVLMHDPALLEAIAQAFSALRESELRIVRQAARDTLLCQLTRHLKWRTLLNPDPRLPVLAQRVRGYLHAHFNEDVGLDDLARMAGTDRFRLTRAFKAAFGLAPHAYLIQLRLAKARHLLARGDLPADIAAALGFADQSHLGRWFRRTYGLTPAHYRRRCSNLPDV
;
A
#
# COMPACT_ATOMS: atom_id res chain seq x y z
N MET A 1 14.88 15.48 26.61
CA MET A 1 14.68 14.02 26.74
C MET A 1 13.29 13.71 26.20
N HIS A 2 13.16 12.86 25.18
CA HIS A 2 11.86 12.48 24.62
C HIS A 2 11.48 11.10 25.13
N HIS A 3 10.24 10.94 25.62
CA HIS A 3 9.70 9.64 26.00
C HIS A 3 8.85 9.12 24.85
N SER A 4 9.33 8.06 24.17
CA SER A 4 8.59 7.37 23.13
C SER A 4 7.73 6.28 23.77
N THR A 5 6.41 6.46 23.75
CA THR A 5 5.45 5.45 24.19
C THR A 5 4.81 4.73 22.98
N PRO A 6 4.22 3.54 23.16
CA PRO A 6 3.52 2.85 22.08
C PRO A 6 2.49 3.77 21.39
N GLY A 7 2.52 3.81 20.07
CA GLY A 7 1.63 4.67 19.26
C GLY A 7 2.19 6.06 18.92
N GLN A 8 3.47 6.31 19.21
CA GLN A 8 4.16 7.53 18.80
C GLN A 8 5.10 7.27 17.62
N VAL A 9 5.26 8.28 16.77
CA VAL A 9 6.22 8.26 15.65
C VAL A 9 7.43 9.09 16.05
N PHE A 10 8.59 8.45 15.96
CA PHE A 10 9.89 9.08 16.19
C PHE A 10 10.59 9.28 14.85
N LEU A 11 10.93 10.52 14.53
CA LEU A 11 11.68 10.88 13.33
C LEU A 11 13.06 11.36 13.76
N LEU A 12 14.08 10.75 13.18
CA LEU A 12 15.48 11.07 13.43
C LEU A 12 16.07 11.62 12.14
N GLU A 13 16.65 12.81 12.20
CA GLU A 13 17.39 13.34 11.06
C GLU A 13 18.78 12.68 10.99
N PRO A 14 19.34 12.48 9.79
CA PRO A 14 20.70 11.98 9.64
C PRO A 14 21.70 12.87 10.38
N GLY A 15 22.40 12.32 11.38
CA GLY A 15 23.38 13.05 12.20
C GLY A 15 22.87 13.51 13.56
N ASP A 16 21.58 13.35 13.88
CA ASP A 16 21.05 13.62 15.21
C ASP A 16 21.67 12.66 16.23
N ILE A 17 22.33 13.22 17.25
CA ILE A 17 22.80 12.43 18.41
C ILE A 17 21.57 12.07 19.24
N HIS A 18 21.25 10.79 19.28
CA HIS A 18 20.16 10.24 20.08
C HIS A 18 20.68 9.06 20.90
N ASP A 19 20.26 9.01 22.16
CA ASP A 19 20.52 7.88 23.05
C ASP A 19 19.17 7.28 23.48
N GLY A 20 19.10 5.96 23.50
CA GLY A 20 17.88 5.19 23.74
C GLY A 20 17.99 4.43 25.05
N HIS A 21 17.15 4.75 26.02
CA HIS A 21 17.08 4.03 27.28
C HIS A 21 15.72 3.34 27.44
N ALA A 22 15.73 2.06 27.81
CA ALA A 22 14.51 1.31 28.13
C ALA A 22 14.06 1.66 29.55
N PRO A 23 12.88 2.28 29.75
CA PRO A 23 12.42 2.64 31.10
C PRO A 23 11.91 1.44 31.91
N THR A 24 11.74 0.26 31.29
CA THR A 24 11.19 -0.95 31.92
C THR A 24 12.08 -2.18 31.72
N PRO A 25 12.13 -3.13 32.68
CA PRO A 25 12.93 -4.36 32.58
C PRO A 25 12.57 -5.25 31.38
N GLY A 26 11.32 -5.16 30.88
CA GLY A 26 10.86 -5.88 29.70
C GLY A 26 11.40 -5.37 28.36
N GLY A 27 12.22 -4.31 28.37
CA GLY A 27 12.78 -3.71 27.16
C GLY A 27 11.73 -3.06 26.26
N PHE A 28 12.09 -2.85 24.99
CA PHE A 28 11.17 -2.36 23.95
C PHE A 28 11.53 -2.96 22.59
N THR A 29 10.56 -2.98 21.68
CA THR A 29 10.78 -3.33 20.27
C THR A 29 10.27 -2.19 19.42
N TYR A 30 11.02 -1.85 18.38
CA TYR A 30 10.63 -0.84 17.40
C TYR A 30 10.84 -1.37 15.99
N SER A 31 10.11 -0.78 15.05
CA SER A 31 10.32 -0.97 13.62
C SER A 31 10.82 0.34 13.05
N MET A 32 11.86 0.29 12.23
CA MET A 32 12.50 1.47 11.67
C MET A 32 12.56 1.35 10.15
N LEU A 33 12.23 2.44 9.46
CA LEU A 33 12.40 2.59 8.02
C LEU A 33 13.45 3.65 7.77
N TYR A 34 14.52 3.28 7.07
CA TYR A 34 15.49 4.23 6.55
C TYR A 34 15.04 4.70 5.18
N LEU A 35 14.93 6.01 5.01
CA LEU A 35 14.56 6.62 3.74
C LEU A 35 15.81 7.23 3.11
N ASP A 36 16.18 6.73 1.93
CA ASP A 36 17.28 7.29 1.16
C ASP A 36 16.93 8.74 0.73
N PRO A 37 17.78 9.74 1.02
CA PRO A 37 17.49 11.14 0.69
C PRO A 37 17.27 11.39 -0.81
N ASN A 38 18.05 10.74 -1.68
CA ASN A 38 17.94 10.87 -3.12
C ASN A 38 16.64 10.23 -3.63
N TRP A 39 16.25 9.10 -3.02
CA TRP A 39 14.97 8.47 -3.28
C TRP A 39 13.82 9.41 -2.92
N ILE A 40 13.80 9.97 -1.71
CA ILE A 40 12.74 10.89 -1.28
C ILE A 40 12.65 12.08 -2.23
N GLU A 41 13.78 12.73 -2.54
CA GLU A 41 13.78 13.90 -3.40
C GLU A 41 13.16 13.60 -4.78
N ARG A 42 13.56 12.47 -5.39
CA ARG A 42 12.99 12.04 -6.68
C ARG A 42 11.49 11.82 -6.60
N GLU A 43 11.01 11.12 -5.56
CA GLU A 43 9.58 10.85 -5.42
C GLU A 43 8.78 12.12 -5.10
N LEU A 44 9.35 13.07 -4.35
CA LEU A 44 8.73 14.38 -4.08
C LEU A 44 8.59 15.24 -5.33
N ARG A 45 9.60 15.24 -6.20
CA ARG A 45 9.53 15.92 -7.51
C ARG A 45 8.47 15.31 -8.42
N ALA A 46 8.25 13.99 -8.35
CA ALA A 46 7.16 13.34 -9.07
C ALA A 46 5.77 13.66 -8.48
N LEU A 47 5.71 13.94 -7.17
CA LEU A 47 4.49 14.24 -6.43
C LEU A 47 3.99 15.68 -6.59
N PHE A 48 4.91 16.65 -6.61
CA PHE A 48 4.61 18.08 -6.54
C PHE A 48 5.25 18.81 -7.73
N GLU A 49 4.41 19.47 -8.55
CA GLU A 49 4.85 20.26 -9.73
C GLU A 49 5.88 21.35 -9.37
N ASN A 50 5.77 21.93 -8.17
CA ASN A 50 6.59 23.05 -7.71
C ASN A 50 7.53 22.67 -6.55
N ALA A 51 8.03 21.44 -6.53
CA ALA A 51 9.01 21.01 -5.55
C ALA A 51 10.29 21.89 -5.61
N PRO A 52 10.64 22.70 -4.58
CA PRO A 52 11.88 23.50 -4.59
C PRO A 52 13.15 22.66 -4.81
N ALA A 53 14.24 23.29 -5.24
CA ALA A 53 15.49 22.57 -5.54
C ALA A 53 16.07 21.79 -4.33
N CYS A 54 15.72 22.17 -3.10
CA CYS A 54 16.15 21.54 -1.84
C CYS A 54 14.93 20.97 -1.08
N CYS A 55 14.20 20.02 -1.68
CA CYS A 55 13.01 19.37 -1.10
C CYS A 55 13.30 18.35 -0.01
N GLN A 56 14.42 18.44 0.71
CA GLN A 56 14.62 17.50 1.81
C GLN A 56 13.57 17.77 2.89
N PRO A 57 12.83 16.74 3.36
CA PRO A 57 11.92 16.90 4.48
C PRO A 57 12.77 17.22 5.72
N GLY A 58 12.81 18.49 6.12
CA GLY A 58 13.28 18.87 7.45
C GLY A 58 12.17 18.62 8.45
N PHE A 59 12.37 17.70 9.38
CA PHE A 59 11.39 17.38 10.41
C PHE A 59 11.59 18.32 11.58
N SER A 60 10.79 19.39 11.64
CA SER A 60 10.87 20.36 12.75
C SER A 60 10.48 19.78 14.13
N LYS A 61 10.05 18.52 14.20
CA LYS A 61 9.69 17.82 15.45
C LYS A 61 10.14 16.35 15.40
N VAL A 62 10.96 15.97 16.37
CA VAL A 62 11.48 14.61 16.58
C VAL A 62 10.38 13.62 17.01
N LEU A 63 9.35 14.12 17.72
CA LEU A 63 8.24 13.30 18.22
C LEU A 63 6.91 13.84 17.71
N MET A 64 6.17 13.00 16.98
CA MET A 64 4.85 13.34 16.45
C MET A 64 3.79 12.34 16.87
N HIS A 65 2.63 12.89 17.23
CA HIS A 65 1.40 12.13 17.39
C HIS A 65 0.54 12.34 16.14
N ASP A 66 0.74 11.49 15.15
CA ASP A 66 -0.05 11.45 13.92
C ASP A 66 -0.45 10.00 13.66
N PRO A 67 -1.69 9.62 14.03
CA PRO A 67 -2.19 8.27 13.82
C PRO A 67 -2.17 7.82 12.35
N ALA A 68 -2.38 8.75 11.41
CA ALA A 68 -2.39 8.43 9.99
C ALA A 68 -0.97 8.17 9.47
N LEU A 69 0.02 8.93 9.95
CA LEU A 69 1.42 8.66 9.66
C LEU A 69 1.90 7.36 10.29
N LEU A 70 1.52 7.09 11.54
CA LEU A 70 1.82 5.84 12.23
C LEU A 70 1.28 4.64 11.44
N GLU A 71 0.03 4.69 11.01
CA GLU A 71 -0.58 3.64 10.20
C GLU A 71 0.14 3.48 8.86
N ALA A 72 0.49 4.58 8.19
CA ALA A 72 1.22 4.54 6.93
C ALA A 72 2.62 3.93 7.08
N ILE A 73 3.33 4.21 8.18
CA ILE A 73 4.62 3.60 8.51
C ILE A 73 4.45 2.09 8.73
N ALA A 74 3.47 1.69 9.53
CA ALA A 74 3.21 0.27 9.82
C ALA A 74 2.84 -0.50 8.54
N GLN A 75 1.99 0.08 7.68
CA GLN A 75 1.60 -0.50 6.40
C GLN A 75 2.79 -0.62 5.44
N ALA A 76 3.61 0.43 5.31
CA ALA A 76 4.81 0.40 4.49
C ALA A 76 5.82 -0.64 5.00
N PHE A 77 6.05 -0.71 6.31
CA PHE A 77 6.96 -1.67 6.92
C PHE A 77 6.49 -3.13 6.69
N SER A 78 5.21 -3.43 6.93
CA SER A 78 4.64 -4.76 6.66
C SER A 78 4.74 -5.11 5.17
N ALA A 79 4.37 -4.20 4.27
CA ALA A 79 4.42 -4.44 2.83
C ALA A 79 5.85 -4.65 2.30
N LEU A 80 6.86 -4.04 2.92
CA LEU A 80 8.27 -4.22 2.55
C LEU A 80 8.87 -5.50 3.13
N ARG A 81 8.46 -5.90 4.33
CA ARG A 81 8.95 -7.10 5.01
C ARG A 81 8.33 -8.38 4.45
N GLU A 82 7.07 -8.30 4.03
CA GLU A 82 6.31 -9.44 3.51
C GLU A 82 6.42 -9.52 1.98
N SER A 83 6.27 -10.72 1.40
CA SER A 83 6.21 -10.95 -0.05
C SER A 83 4.88 -10.45 -0.66
N GLU A 84 4.60 -9.16 -0.53
CA GLU A 84 3.40 -8.51 -1.06
C GLU A 84 3.54 -8.16 -2.56
N LEU A 85 2.40 -8.01 -3.22
CA LEU A 85 2.32 -7.64 -4.64
C LEU A 85 3.00 -6.28 -4.90
N ARG A 86 3.62 -6.11 -6.07
CA ARG A 86 4.30 -4.87 -6.43
C ARG A 86 3.39 -3.64 -6.34
N ILE A 87 2.14 -3.73 -6.84
CA ILE A 87 1.15 -2.65 -6.72
C ILE A 87 0.82 -2.28 -5.27
N VAL A 88 0.82 -3.25 -4.34
CA VAL A 88 0.54 -3.04 -2.92
C VAL A 88 1.74 -2.35 -2.25
N ARG A 89 2.95 -2.83 -2.55
CA ARG A 89 4.19 -2.21 -2.03
C ARG A 89 4.34 -0.76 -2.49
N GLN A 90 4.10 -0.47 -3.77
CA GLN A 90 4.14 0.89 -4.29
C GLN A 90 3.05 1.76 -3.65
N ALA A 91 1.82 1.26 -3.51
CA ALA A 91 0.75 2.02 -2.85
C ALA A 91 1.04 2.35 -1.39
N ALA A 92 1.66 1.43 -0.64
CA ALA A 92 2.05 1.66 0.75
C ALA A 92 3.16 2.73 0.85
N ARG A 93 4.15 2.71 -0.05
CA ARG A 93 5.18 3.77 -0.15
C ARG A 93 4.58 5.12 -0.50
N ASP A 94 3.67 5.15 -1.46
CA ASP A 94 2.98 6.37 -1.88
C ASP A 94 2.14 6.97 -0.74
N THR A 95 1.47 6.12 0.03
CA THR A 95 0.72 6.53 1.22
C THR A 95 1.63 7.09 2.29
N LEU A 96 2.77 6.44 2.56
CA LEU A 96 3.79 6.94 3.48
C LEU A 96 4.30 8.32 3.04
N LEU A 97 4.69 8.48 1.78
CA LEU A 97 5.13 9.77 1.23
C LEU A 97 4.04 10.85 1.35
N CYS A 98 2.79 10.51 1.03
CA CYS A 98 1.67 11.44 1.17
C CYS A 98 1.47 11.88 2.62
N GLN A 99 1.57 10.99 3.61
CA GLN A 99 1.42 11.37 5.02
C GLN A 99 2.63 12.15 5.54
N LEU A 100 3.84 11.73 5.17
CA LEU A 100 5.10 12.39 5.55
C LEU A 100 5.10 13.85 5.07
N THR A 101 4.62 14.08 3.84
CA THR A 101 4.61 15.40 3.20
C THR A 101 3.50 16.32 3.70
N ARG A 102 2.50 15.84 4.46
CA ARG A 102 1.51 16.72 5.12
C ARG A 102 2.14 17.67 6.11
N HIS A 103 3.31 17.32 6.63
CA HIS A 103 4.08 18.12 7.56
C HIS A 103 5.01 19.13 6.85
N LEU A 104 5.05 19.12 5.51
CA LEU A 104 5.83 20.05 4.69
C LEU A 104 4.99 21.27 4.30
N LYS A 105 5.54 22.47 4.52
CA LYS A 105 4.82 23.75 4.39
C LYS A 105 4.53 24.19 2.94
N TRP A 106 5.19 23.63 1.93
CA TRP A 106 5.17 24.10 0.54
C TRP A 106 4.16 23.35 -0.36
N ARG A 107 3.00 22.98 0.18
CA ARG A 107 2.07 22.09 -0.52
C ARG A 107 1.14 22.83 -1.50
N THR A 108 1.27 22.52 -2.79
CA THR A 108 0.15 22.60 -3.76
C THR A 108 -0.02 21.23 -4.39
N LEU A 109 -1.10 20.53 -4.04
CA LEU A 109 -1.44 19.26 -4.68
C LEU A 109 -1.94 19.54 -6.10
N LEU A 110 -1.51 18.72 -7.06
CA LEU A 110 -1.92 18.80 -8.46
C LEU A 110 -3.45 18.79 -8.58
N ASN A 111 -4.00 19.74 -9.33
CA ASN A 111 -5.44 19.84 -9.61
C ASN A 111 -5.94 18.60 -10.39
N PRO A 112 -7.22 18.22 -10.21
CA PRO A 112 -7.81 17.13 -10.98
C PRO A 112 -7.89 17.50 -12.48
N ASP A 113 -7.37 16.61 -13.33
CA ASP A 113 -7.41 16.72 -14.80
C ASP A 113 -8.83 16.41 -15.34
N PRO A 114 -9.39 17.11 -16.33
CA PRO A 114 -10.67 16.74 -16.94
C PRO A 114 -10.66 15.38 -17.68
N ARG A 115 -9.51 14.78 -17.99
CA ARG A 115 -9.38 13.48 -18.72
C ARG A 115 -9.50 12.23 -17.83
N LEU A 116 -9.74 12.40 -16.53
CA LEU A 116 -9.72 11.32 -15.53
C LEU A 116 -10.66 10.12 -15.81
N PRO A 117 -11.88 10.28 -16.38
CA PRO A 117 -12.79 9.14 -16.57
C PRO A 117 -12.28 8.10 -17.59
N VAL A 118 -11.76 8.55 -18.73
CA VAL A 118 -11.25 7.65 -19.80
C VAL A 118 -10.00 6.93 -19.33
N LEU A 119 -9.12 7.65 -18.62
CA LEU A 119 -7.91 7.09 -18.02
C LEU A 119 -8.25 5.98 -17.02
N ALA A 120 -9.19 6.24 -16.11
CA ALA A 120 -9.61 5.26 -15.12
C ALA A 120 -10.16 3.99 -15.77
N GLN A 121 -10.99 4.11 -16.82
CA GLN A 121 -11.50 2.94 -17.54
C GLN A 121 -10.39 2.12 -18.21
N ARG A 122 -9.41 2.78 -18.84
CA ARG A 122 -8.26 2.10 -19.47
C ARG A 122 -7.45 1.30 -18.44
N VAL A 123 -7.18 1.91 -17.28
CA VAL A 123 -6.50 1.24 -16.17
C VAL A 123 -7.32 0.05 -15.66
N ARG A 124 -8.65 0.19 -15.56
CA ARG A 124 -9.53 -0.91 -15.16
C ARG A 124 -9.44 -2.07 -16.17
N GLY A 125 -9.50 -1.78 -17.46
CA GLY A 125 -9.36 -2.79 -18.52
C GLY A 125 -8.03 -3.53 -18.41
N TYR A 126 -6.94 -2.80 -18.19
CA TYR A 126 -5.62 -3.40 -17.98
C TYR A 126 -5.59 -4.32 -16.75
N LEU A 127 -6.12 -3.88 -15.61
CA LEU A 127 -6.18 -4.70 -14.39
C LEU A 127 -7.02 -5.98 -14.59
N HIS A 128 -8.06 -5.94 -15.41
CA HIS A 128 -8.87 -7.12 -15.74
C HIS A 128 -8.15 -8.08 -16.68
N ALA A 129 -7.38 -7.57 -17.65
CA ALA A 129 -6.63 -8.40 -18.59
C ALA A 129 -5.40 -9.06 -17.92
N HIS A 130 -4.71 -8.33 -17.05
CA HIS A 130 -3.44 -8.72 -16.43
C HIS A 130 -3.59 -9.03 -14.94
N PHE A 131 -4.77 -9.50 -14.52
CA PHE A 131 -5.08 -9.63 -13.10
C PHE A 131 -4.16 -10.62 -12.39
N ASN A 132 -3.60 -11.62 -13.07
CA ASN A 132 -2.73 -12.66 -12.51
C ASN A 132 -1.23 -12.29 -12.54
N GLU A 133 -0.87 -11.16 -13.13
CA GLU A 133 0.52 -10.69 -13.24
C GLU A 133 0.94 -9.83 -12.04
N ASP A 134 2.24 -9.68 -11.78
CA ASP A 134 2.77 -8.78 -10.75
C ASP A 134 2.77 -7.31 -11.23
N VAL A 135 1.60 -6.76 -11.51
CA VAL A 135 1.41 -5.39 -12.00
C VAL A 135 1.92 -4.36 -10.97
N GLY A 136 2.57 -3.28 -11.44
CA GLY A 136 2.95 -2.13 -10.62
C GLY A 136 2.17 -0.85 -10.97
N LEU A 137 2.03 0.06 -10.01
CA LEU A 137 1.47 1.41 -10.23
C LEU A 137 2.27 2.20 -11.28
N ASP A 138 3.61 2.07 -11.30
CA ASP A 138 4.45 2.72 -12.30
C ASP A 138 4.17 2.21 -13.72
N ASP A 139 3.81 0.93 -13.89
CA ASP A 139 3.47 0.37 -15.20
C ASP A 139 2.11 0.87 -15.68
N LEU A 140 1.14 0.94 -14.78
CA LEU A 140 -0.18 1.53 -15.06
C LEU A 140 -0.04 3.01 -15.43
N ALA A 141 0.81 3.75 -14.71
CA ALA A 141 1.08 5.16 -14.95
C ALA A 141 1.70 5.38 -16.34
N ARG A 142 2.74 4.60 -16.67
CA ARG A 142 3.41 4.62 -17.98
C ARG A 142 2.44 4.29 -19.11
N MET A 143 1.63 3.24 -18.96
CA MET A 143 0.63 2.83 -19.94
C MET A 143 -0.44 3.91 -20.16
N ALA A 144 -0.84 4.59 -19.09
CA ALA A 144 -1.84 5.64 -19.12
C ALA A 144 -1.29 7.02 -19.51
N GLY A 145 0.03 7.19 -19.63
CA GLY A 145 0.66 8.48 -19.95
C GLY A 145 0.51 9.54 -18.85
N THR A 146 0.49 9.12 -17.58
CA THR A 146 0.34 10.02 -16.42
C THR A 146 1.27 9.61 -15.29
N ASP A 147 1.33 10.37 -14.19
CA ASP A 147 2.00 9.95 -12.96
C ASP A 147 1.10 9.08 -12.09
N ARG A 148 1.71 8.21 -11.28
CA ARG A 148 0.98 7.22 -10.46
C ARG A 148 0.06 7.85 -9.41
N PHE A 149 0.34 9.07 -8.96
CA PHE A 149 -0.49 9.78 -7.98
C PHE A 149 -1.76 10.33 -8.62
N ARG A 150 -1.64 11.00 -9.77
CA ARG A 150 -2.78 11.39 -10.61
C ARG A 150 -3.61 10.18 -10.99
N LEU A 151 -2.98 9.09 -11.44
CA LEU A 151 -3.66 7.83 -11.75
C LEU A 151 -4.45 7.28 -10.56
N THR A 152 -3.84 7.21 -9.38
CA THR A 152 -4.48 6.67 -8.18
C THR A 152 -5.68 7.53 -7.76
N ARG A 153 -5.55 8.86 -7.83
CA ARG A 153 -6.66 9.79 -7.57
C ARG A 153 -7.77 9.63 -8.61
N ALA A 154 -7.43 9.56 -9.89
CA ALA A 154 -8.36 9.35 -11.00
C ALA A 154 -9.19 8.09 -10.79
N PHE A 155 -8.49 6.99 -10.52
CA PHE A 155 -9.09 5.67 -10.39
C PHE A 155 -10.00 5.60 -9.15
N LYS A 156 -9.57 6.17 -8.03
CA LYS A 156 -10.39 6.25 -6.81
C LYS A 156 -11.63 7.13 -7.00
N ALA A 157 -11.51 8.25 -7.71
CA ALA A 157 -12.65 9.11 -8.03
C ALA A 157 -13.68 8.38 -8.93
N ALA A 158 -13.21 7.55 -9.87
CA ALA A 158 -14.08 6.84 -10.81
C ALA A 158 -14.71 5.56 -10.23
N PHE A 159 -14.02 4.82 -9.36
CA PHE A 159 -14.44 3.49 -8.91
C PHE A 159 -14.52 3.32 -7.38
N GLY A 160 -14.29 4.38 -6.61
CA GLY A 160 -14.34 4.38 -5.14
C GLY A 160 -13.16 3.69 -4.45
N LEU A 161 -12.36 2.91 -5.19
CA LEU A 161 -11.21 2.16 -4.68
C LEU A 161 -9.92 2.62 -5.35
N ALA A 162 -8.78 2.50 -4.66
CA ALA A 162 -7.48 2.65 -5.30
C ALA A 162 -7.15 1.43 -6.20
N PRO A 163 -6.28 1.56 -7.21
CA PRO A 163 -5.96 0.47 -8.13
C PRO A 163 -5.50 -0.83 -7.45
N HIS A 164 -4.65 -0.74 -6.41
CA HIS A 164 -4.18 -1.90 -5.67
C HIS A 164 -5.33 -2.66 -4.98
N ALA A 165 -6.24 -1.92 -4.32
CA ALA A 165 -7.39 -2.49 -3.62
C ALA A 165 -8.37 -3.12 -4.61
N TYR A 166 -8.55 -2.49 -5.77
CA TYR A 166 -9.37 -3.02 -6.85
C TYR A 166 -8.80 -4.34 -7.40
N LEU A 167 -7.49 -4.42 -7.65
CA LEU A 167 -6.85 -5.65 -8.13
C LEU A 167 -6.99 -6.79 -7.12
N ILE A 168 -6.80 -6.52 -5.83
CA ILE A 168 -7.01 -7.52 -4.77
C ILE A 168 -8.47 -7.99 -4.75
N GLN A 169 -9.44 -7.08 -4.80
CA GLN A 169 -10.86 -7.43 -4.83
C GLN A 169 -11.21 -8.28 -6.06
N LEU A 170 -10.66 -7.93 -7.23
CA LEU A 170 -10.84 -8.70 -8.46
C LEU A 170 -10.30 -10.13 -8.32
N ARG A 171 -9.10 -10.30 -7.77
CA ARG A 171 -8.50 -11.62 -7.53
C ARG A 171 -9.31 -12.41 -6.51
N LEU A 172 -9.72 -11.79 -5.40
CA LEU A 172 -10.50 -12.45 -4.35
C LEU A 172 -11.89 -12.88 -4.83
N ALA A 173 -12.54 -12.08 -5.68
CA ALA A 173 -13.81 -12.44 -6.29
C ALA A 173 -13.67 -13.69 -7.18
N LYS A 174 -12.59 -13.78 -7.97
CA LYS A 174 -12.26 -14.99 -8.77
C LYS A 174 -11.92 -16.18 -7.86
N ALA A 175 -11.11 -15.96 -6.81
CA ALA A 175 -10.74 -17.00 -5.85
C ALA A 175 -11.98 -17.61 -5.19
N ARG A 176 -12.96 -16.79 -4.82
CA ARG A 176 -14.22 -17.23 -4.24
C ARG A 176 -14.98 -18.19 -5.17
N HIS A 177 -15.02 -17.90 -6.48
CA HIS A 177 -15.67 -18.75 -7.46
C HIS A 177 -14.96 -20.11 -7.62
N LEU A 178 -13.63 -20.11 -7.71
CA LEU A 178 -12.83 -21.33 -7.84
C LEU A 178 -12.91 -22.20 -6.57
N LEU A 179 -12.83 -21.59 -5.39
CA LEU A 179 -13.01 -22.29 -4.11
C LEU A 179 -14.40 -22.93 -4.00
N ALA A 180 -15.45 -22.26 -4.50
CA ALA A 180 -16.80 -22.80 -4.48
C ALA A 180 -16.96 -24.03 -5.40
N ARG A 181 -16.14 -24.14 -6.46
CA ARG A 181 -16.08 -25.30 -7.36
C ARG A 181 -15.24 -26.46 -6.79
N GLY A 182 -14.60 -26.27 -5.65
CA GLY A 182 -13.80 -27.31 -5.00
C GLY A 182 -12.30 -27.27 -5.32
N ASP A 183 -11.81 -26.26 -6.05
CA ASP A 183 -10.39 -26.14 -6.38
C ASP A 183 -9.52 -25.91 -5.12
N LEU A 184 -8.25 -26.35 -5.17
CA LEU A 184 -7.35 -26.27 -4.02
C LEU A 184 -6.81 -24.84 -3.82
N PRO A 185 -6.75 -24.33 -2.57
CA PRO A 185 -6.25 -22.98 -2.30
C PRO A 185 -4.83 -22.67 -2.82
N ALA A 186 -3.95 -23.67 -2.88
CA ALA A 186 -2.59 -23.51 -3.40
C ALA A 186 -2.59 -23.23 -4.92
N ASP A 187 -3.35 -24.01 -5.69
CA ASP A 187 -3.47 -23.84 -7.14
C ASP A 187 -4.15 -22.50 -7.47
N ILE A 188 -5.18 -22.13 -6.71
CA ILE A 188 -5.86 -20.84 -6.85
C ILE A 188 -4.92 -19.68 -6.58
N ALA A 189 -4.07 -19.78 -5.55
CA ALA A 189 -3.11 -18.71 -5.25
C ALA A 189 -2.16 -18.46 -6.43
N ALA A 190 -1.57 -19.53 -6.99
CA ALA A 190 -0.69 -19.44 -8.15
C ALA A 190 -1.43 -18.92 -9.39
N ALA A 191 -2.61 -19.44 -9.70
CA ALA A 191 -3.39 -19.07 -10.88
C ALA A 191 -3.86 -17.60 -10.86
N LEU A 192 -4.09 -17.04 -9.67
CA LEU A 192 -4.59 -15.67 -9.51
C LEU A 192 -3.48 -14.66 -9.17
N GLY A 193 -2.20 -15.08 -9.19
CA GLY A 193 -1.05 -14.22 -8.99
C GLY A 193 -0.76 -13.84 -7.54
N PHE A 194 -1.28 -14.58 -6.55
CA PHE A 194 -0.82 -14.45 -5.16
C PHE A 194 0.55 -15.12 -5.00
N ALA A 195 1.37 -14.58 -4.11
CA ALA A 195 2.73 -15.09 -3.88
C ALA A 195 2.74 -16.56 -3.44
N ASP A 196 1.77 -16.95 -2.59
CA ASP A 196 1.57 -18.31 -2.11
C ASP A 196 0.16 -18.46 -1.50
N GLN A 197 -0.18 -19.68 -1.06
CA GLN A 197 -1.44 -19.99 -0.39
C GLN A 197 -1.66 -19.16 0.88
N SER A 198 -0.61 -18.89 1.66
CA SER A 198 -0.70 -18.12 2.90
C SER A 198 -1.04 -16.67 2.61
N HIS A 199 -0.44 -16.07 1.57
CA HIS A 199 -0.72 -14.74 1.09
C HIS A 199 -2.18 -14.60 0.61
N LEU A 200 -2.68 -15.55 -0.18
CA LEU A 200 -4.12 -15.65 -0.49
C LEU A 200 -4.94 -15.73 0.81
N GLY A 201 -4.54 -16.58 1.75
CA GLY A 201 -5.21 -16.78 3.03
C GLY A 201 -5.33 -15.49 3.86
N ARG A 202 -4.27 -14.67 3.93
CA ARG A 202 -4.28 -13.38 4.63
C ARG A 202 -5.31 -12.44 4.03
N TRP A 203 -5.27 -12.23 2.70
CA TRP A 203 -6.22 -11.34 2.02
C TRP A 203 -7.65 -11.84 2.07
N PHE A 204 -7.86 -13.15 1.92
CA PHE A 204 -9.18 -13.76 1.96
C PHE A 204 -9.81 -13.65 3.35
N ARG A 205 -9.04 -13.93 4.42
CA ARG A 205 -9.51 -13.75 5.80
C ARG A 205 -9.78 -12.30 6.13
N ARG A 206 -8.89 -11.37 5.72
CA ARG A 206 -9.09 -9.93 5.91
C ARG A 206 -10.39 -9.43 5.25
N THR A 207 -10.75 -9.98 4.10
CA THR A 207 -11.90 -9.50 3.31
C THR A 207 -13.21 -10.20 3.67
N TYR A 208 -13.18 -11.50 3.94
CA TYR A 208 -14.38 -12.33 4.13
C TYR A 208 -14.52 -12.93 5.53
N GLY A 209 -13.56 -12.71 6.43
CA GLY A 209 -13.57 -13.25 7.79
C GLY A 209 -13.32 -14.76 7.90
N LEU A 210 -13.14 -15.48 6.78
CA LEU A 210 -12.95 -16.93 6.73
C LEU A 210 -11.62 -17.29 6.06
N THR A 211 -11.13 -18.52 6.25
CA THR A 211 -10.01 -19.01 5.43
C THR A 211 -10.51 -19.56 4.09
N PRO A 212 -9.66 -19.58 3.03
CA PRO A 212 -10.00 -20.23 1.77
C PRO A 212 -10.47 -21.68 1.94
N ALA A 213 -9.75 -22.47 2.75
CA ALA A 213 -10.08 -23.87 3.01
C ALA A 213 -11.45 -24.04 3.71
N HIS A 214 -11.76 -23.16 4.67
CA HIS A 214 -13.06 -23.19 5.35
C HIS A 214 -14.20 -22.77 4.41
N TYR A 215 -13.98 -21.75 3.57
CA TYR A 215 -14.94 -21.33 2.56
C TYR A 215 -15.23 -22.44 1.54
N ARG A 216 -14.18 -23.07 1.00
CA ARG A 216 -14.28 -24.22 0.09
C ARG A 216 -15.13 -25.34 0.68
N ARG A 217 -14.83 -25.78 1.91
CA ARG A 217 -15.58 -26.85 2.60
C ARG A 217 -17.07 -26.51 2.76
N ARG A 218 -17.41 -25.24 3.01
CA ARG A 218 -18.81 -24.80 3.14
C ARG A 218 -19.56 -24.85 1.81
N CYS A 219 -18.88 -24.56 0.70
CA CYS A 219 -19.49 -24.62 -0.62
C CYS A 219 -19.58 -26.04 -1.18
N SER A 220 -18.58 -26.89 -0.92
CA SER A 220 -18.55 -28.27 -1.42
C SER A 220 -19.50 -29.22 -0.68
N ASN A 221 -20.03 -28.81 0.48
CA ASN A 221 -20.93 -29.61 1.30
C ASN A 221 -22.40 -29.17 1.15
N LEU A 222 -22.73 -28.38 0.13
CA LEU A 222 -24.13 -28.11 -0.22
C LEU A 222 -24.71 -29.40 -0.83
N PRO A 223 -25.78 -30.00 -0.26
CA PRO A 223 -26.44 -31.15 -0.89
C PRO A 223 -26.96 -30.72 -2.27
N ASP A 224 -26.73 -31.56 -3.27
CA ASP A 224 -27.31 -31.39 -4.60
C ASP A 224 -28.84 -31.23 -4.44
N VAL A 225 -29.38 -30.10 -4.91
CA VAL A 225 -30.82 -29.82 -4.95
C VAL A 225 -31.38 -30.33 -6.27
#